data_AF-A0A7C6WBL9-F1
#
_entry.id   AF-A0A7C6WBL9-F1
#
_cell.length_a   1.000
_cell.length_b   1.000
_cell.length_c   1.000
_cell.angle_alpha   90.00
_cell.angle_beta   90.00
_cell.angle_gamma   90.00
#
_symmetry.space_group_name_H-M   'P 1'
#
loop_
_entity.id
_entity.type
_entity.pdbx_description
1 polymer ?
#
loop_
_entity_poly.entity_id
_entity_poly.type
_entity_poly.pdbx_seq_one_letter_code
_entity_poly.pdbx_strand_id
1 'polypeptide(L)'
;MNWEKFRLDFTLFLFNVFSVVAVFNIIEPFLPKDTATVTINSERIYVNIGWLWVFFCTLALVLLINILLLDRRRVLHIILGIFIGSLILLNTYTFPALVAIVSSFNNEGIKAAQKYIPHIAAVVGALISMALLKLYNKIFA
;
A
#
# COMPACT_ATOMS: atom_id res chain seq x y z
N MET A 1 -31.30 -10.05 0.61
CA MET A 1 -29.87 -9.91 1.01
C MET A 1 -29.77 -10.29 2.47
N ASN A 2 -28.91 -11.26 2.84
CA ASN A 2 -28.82 -11.71 4.23
C ASN A 2 -28.01 -10.68 5.05
N TRP A 3 -28.67 -9.99 5.97
CA TRP A 3 -28.11 -8.85 6.72
C TRP A 3 -26.84 -9.23 7.49
N GLU A 4 -26.78 -10.43 8.05
CA GLU A 4 -25.62 -10.93 8.78
C GLU A 4 -24.39 -11.11 7.88
N LYS A 5 -24.60 -11.58 6.64
CA LYS A 5 -23.54 -11.77 5.66
C LYS A 5 -22.94 -10.42 5.23
N PHE A 6 -23.81 -9.44 4.96
CA PHE A 6 -23.40 -8.07 4.66
C PHE A 6 -22.62 -7.44 5.81
N ARG A 7 -23.11 -7.56 7.04
CA ARG A 7 -22.43 -7.04 8.24
C ARG A 7 -21.02 -7.62 8.38
N LEU A 8 -20.86 -8.93 8.15
CA LEU A 8 -19.57 -9.61 8.23
C LEU A 8 -18.62 -9.14 7.11
N ASP A 9 -19.11 -9.07 5.85
CA ASP A 9 -18.34 -8.57 4.70
C ASP A 9 -17.85 -7.14 4.91
N PHE A 10 -18.75 -6.26 5.40
CA PHE A 10 -18.43 -4.87 5.67
C PHE A 10 -17.44 -4.70 6.84
N THR A 11 -17.59 -5.51 7.89
CA THR A 11 -16.66 -5.52 9.03
C THR A 11 -15.26 -5.95 8.58
N LEU A 12 -15.16 -7.00 7.76
CA LEU A 12 -13.90 -7.46 7.18
C LEU A 12 -13.25 -6.41 6.30
N PHE A 13 -14.05 -5.75 5.46
CA PHE A 13 -13.60 -4.64 4.63
C PHE A 13 -13.01 -3.51 5.48
N LEU A 14 -13.79 -2.99 6.45
CA LEU A 14 -13.34 -1.91 7.33
C LEU A 14 -12.11 -2.30 8.14
N PHE A 15 -12.08 -3.52 8.69
CA PHE A 15 -10.93 -4.04 9.42
C PHE A 15 -9.65 -3.96 8.59
N ASN A 16 -9.72 -4.33 7.31
CA ASN A 16 -8.58 -4.26 6.41
C ASN A 16 -8.15 -2.81 6.09
N VAL A 17 -9.11 -1.91 5.86
CA VAL A 17 -8.82 -0.48 5.67
C VAL A 17 -8.06 0.09 6.87
N PHE A 18 -8.60 -0.11 8.07
CA PHE A 18 -7.99 0.41 9.30
C PHE A 18 -6.69 -0.30 9.67
N SER A 19 -6.57 -1.59 9.38
CA SER A 19 -5.33 -2.34 9.64
C SER A 19 -4.16 -1.80 8.83
N VAL A 20 -4.35 -1.49 7.54
CA VAL A 20 -3.29 -0.88 6.72
C VAL A 20 -2.84 0.45 7.32
N VAL A 21 -3.79 1.32 7.67
CA VAL A 21 -3.46 2.63 8.24
C VAL A 21 -2.79 2.50 9.61
N ALA A 22 -3.32 1.65 10.49
CA ALA A 22 -2.80 1.47 11.84
C ALA A 22 -1.40 0.85 11.83
N VAL A 23 -1.21 -0.25 11.09
CA VAL A 23 0.08 -0.94 11.00
C VAL A 23 1.13 -0.02 10.40
N PHE A 24 0.79 0.77 9.38
CA PHE A 24 1.71 1.75 8.81
C PHE A 24 2.18 2.76 9.85
N ASN A 25 1.24 3.41 10.56
CA ASN A 25 1.57 4.41 11.58
C ASN A 25 2.32 3.82 12.78
N ILE A 26 2.13 2.53 13.07
CA ILE A 26 2.89 1.84 14.11
C ILE A 26 4.32 1.59 13.65
N ILE A 27 4.54 1.17 12.41
CA ILE A 27 5.87 0.78 11.92
C ILE A 27 6.71 1.99 11.51
N GLU A 28 6.09 3.00 10.92
CA GLU A 28 6.76 4.16 10.33
C GLU A 28 7.79 4.83 11.25
N PRO A 29 7.52 5.08 12.55
CA PRO A 29 8.49 5.70 13.45
C PRO A 29 9.77 4.88 13.66
N PHE A 30 9.74 3.58 13.42
CA PHE A 30 10.85 2.66 13.69
C PHE A 30 11.76 2.43 12.48
N LEU A 31 11.42 2.95 11.30
CA LEU A 31 12.19 2.74 10.08
C LEU A 31 12.92 4.02 9.63
N PRO A 32 14.16 3.90 9.11
CA PRO A 32 14.93 5.03 8.64
C PRO A 32 14.24 5.71 7.45
N LYS A 33 14.24 7.05 7.47
CA LYS A 33 13.67 7.90 6.41
C LYS A 33 14.69 8.08 5.28
N ASP A 34 15.03 6.97 4.63
CA ASP A 34 16.02 6.97 3.55
C ASP A 34 15.40 7.45 2.24
N THR A 35 16.07 8.41 1.59
CA THR A 35 15.77 8.82 0.22
C THR A 35 16.85 8.30 -0.70
N ALA A 36 16.46 7.62 -1.78
CA ALA A 36 17.38 7.15 -2.80
C ALA A 36 17.17 7.95 -4.09
N THR A 37 18.23 8.01 -4.90
CA THR A 37 18.20 8.64 -6.23
C THR A 37 18.39 7.59 -7.31
N VAL A 38 17.45 7.49 -8.24
CA VAL A 38 17.56 6.68 -9.46
C VAL A 38 17.85 7.62 -10.63
N THR A 39 18.97 7.47 -11.31
CA THR A 39 19.30 8.31 -12.46
C THR A 39 18.76 7.68 -13.74
N ILE A 40 17.86 8.36 -14.45
CA ILE A 40 17.35 7.94 -15.76
C ILE A 40 17.68 9.04 -16.76
N ASN A 41 18.44 8.71 -17.81
CA ASN A 41 18.81 9.64 -18.89
C ASN A 41 19.40 10.98 -18.39
N SER A 42 20.32 10.92 -17.42
CA SER A 42 20.96 12.07 -16.76
C SER A 42 20.06 12.89 -15.81
N GLU A 43 18.78 12.54 -15.66
CA GLU A 43 17.87 13.14 -14.68
C GLU A 43 17.76 12.27 -13.42
N ARG A 44 17.86 12.87 -12.23
CA ARG A 44 17.80 12.16 -10.94
C ARG A 44 16.35 12.08 -10.43
N ILE A 45 15.83 10.87 -10.32
CA ILE A 45 14.53 10.59 -9.72
C ILE A 45 14.74 10.33 -8.24
N TYR A 46 14.15 11.16 -7.38
CA TYR A 46 14.20 10.97 -5.94
C TYR A 46 13.04 10.08 -5.52
N VAL A 47 13.32 9.03 -4.75
CA VAL A 47 12.33 8.10 -4.23
C VAL A 47 12.53 7.99 -2.72
N ASN A 48 11.47 8.20 -1.94
CA ASN A 48 11.49 7.93 -0.51
C ASN A 48 11.40 6.42 -0.30
N ILE A 49 12.56 5.76 -0.31
CA ILE A 49 12.66 4.31 -0.19
C ILE A 49 12.29 3.85 1.22
N GLY A 50 12.56 4.67 2.24
CA GLY A 50 12.10 4.41 3.60
C GLY A 50 10.58 4.28 3.67
N TRP A 51 9.84 5.22 3.09
CA TRP A 51 8.38 5.14 3.01
C TRP A 51 7.91 3.91 2.24
N LEU A 52 8.54 3.63 1.09
CA LEU A 52 8.18 2.47 0.26
C LEU A 52 8.38 1.16 1.03
N TRP A 53 9.47 1.08 1.80
CA TRP A 53 9.80 -0.06 2.64
C TRP A 53 8.78 -0.25 3.77
N VAL A 54 8.46 0.81 4.52
CA VAL A 54 7.42 0.81 5.55
C VAL A 54 6.09 0.35 4.95
N PHE A 55 5.74 0.86 3.77
CA PHE A 55 4.51 0.52 3.07
C PHE A 55 4.45 -0.98 2.72
N PHE A 56 5.50 -1.55 2.14
CA PHE A 56 5.53 -2.98 1.82
C PHE A 56 5.56 -3.86 3.08
N CYS A 57 6.27 -3.47 4.14
CA CYS A 57 6.22 -4.16 5.43
C CYS A 57 4.80 -4.15 6.03
N THR A 58 4.09 -3.02 5.91
CA THR A 58 2.70 -2.88 6.34
C THR A 58 1.81 -3.87 5.59
N LEU A 59 1.89 -3.89 4.25
CA LEU A 59 1.11 -4.80 3.44
C LEU A 59 1.40 -6.27 3.78
N ALA A 60 2.65 -6.63 3.98
CA ALA A 60 3.06 -7.98 4.36
C ALA A 60 2.46 -8.40 5.72
N LEU A 61 2.50 -7.51 6.71
CA LEU A 61 1.92 -7.78 8.04
C LEU A 61 0.40 -7.87 8.02
N VAL A 62 -0.28 -6.98 7.30
CA VAL A 62 -1.74 -7.04 7.13
C VAL A 62 -2.13 -8.34 6.42
N LEU A 63 -1.38 -8.74 5.39
CA LEU A 63 -1.60 -10.01 4.70
C LEU A 63 -1.40 -11.20 5.64
N LEU A 64 -0.34 -11.19 6.47
CA LEU A 64 -0.08 -12.23 7.47
C LEU A 64 -1.23 -12.34 8.49
N ILE A 65 -1.73 -11.20 8.99
CA ILE A 65 -2.90 -11.15 9.88
C ILE A 65 -4.11 -11.79 9.21
N ASN A 66 -4.37 -11.46 7.94
CA ASN A 66 -5.50 -12.06 7.20
C ASN A 66 -5.35 -13.56 7.00
N ILE A 67 -4.13 -14.05 6.73
CA ILE A 67 -3.87 -15.49 6.55
C ILE A 67 -4.07 -16.24 7.88
N LEU A 68 -3.60 -15.69 8.99
CA LEU A 68 -3.61 -16.37 10.30
C LEU A 68 -4.97 -16.32 11.00
N LEU A 69 -5.67 -15.17 10.95
CA LEU A 69 -6.77 -14.88 11.87
C LEU A 69 -8.16 -14.75 11.21
N LEU A 70 -8.25 -14.61 9.88
CA LEU A 70 -9.50 -14.23 9.22
C LEU A 70 -10.01 -15.27 8.22
N ASP A 71 -11.32 -15.17 7.90
CA ASP A 71 -11.98 -16.04 6.92
C ASP A 71 -11.46 -15.75 5.50
N ARG A 72 -10.51 -16.60 5.08
CA ARG A 72 -9.66 -16.45 3.89
C ARG A 72 -10.44 -16.51 2.58
N ARG A 73 -11.69 -16.97 2.61
CA ARG A 73 -12.54 -17.16 1.43
C ARG A 73 -13.07 -15.84 0.86
N ARG A 74 -13.08 -14.75 1.65
CA ARG A 74 -13.61 -13.43 1.26
C ARG A 74 -12.53 -12.51 0.68
N VAL A 75 -11.73 -13.04 -0.26
CA VAL A 75 -10.57 -12.39 -0.89
C VAL A 75 -10.89 -10.97 -1.38
N LEU A 76 -12.05 -10.78 -2.00
CA LEU A 76 -12.41 -9.50 -2.63
C LEU A 76 -12.52 -8.35 -1.60
N HIS A 77 -13.15 -8.60 -0.44
CA HIS A 77 -13.31 -7.59 0.61
C HIS A 77 -11.98 -7.25 1.28
N ILE A 78 -11.12 -8.26 1.45
CA ILE A 78 -9.77 -8.07 1.98
C ILE A 78 -8.97 -7.15 1.05
N ILE A 79 -8.96 -7.43 -0.25
CA ILE A 79 -8.20 -6.65 -1.23
C ILE A 79 -8.76 -5.24 -1.41
N LEU A 80 -10.09 -5.08 -1.45
CA LEU A 80 -10.70 -3.74 -1.48
C LEU A 80 -10.33 -2.93 -0.23
N GLY A 81 -10.34 -3.56 0.95
CA GLY A 81 -9.96 -2.91 2.19
C GLY A 81 -8.49 -2.48 2.18
N ILE A 82 -7.59 -3.37 1.77
CA ILE A 82 -6.15 -3.07 1.65
C ILE A 82 -5.92 -1.92 0.66
N PHE A 83 -6.59 -1.95 -0.49
CA PHE A 83 -6.46 -0.93 -1.51
C PHE A 83 -6.94 0.45 -1.02
N ILE A 84 -8.13 0.50 -0.41
CA ILE A 84 -8.68 1.75 0.13
C ILE A 84 -7.81 2.29 1.28
N GLY A 85 -7.35 1.42 2.19
CA GLY A 85 -6.40 1.81 3.24
C GLY A 85 -5.10 2.38 2.68
N SER A 86 -4.60 1.80 1.57
CA SER A 86 -3.41 2.31 0.88
C SER A 86 -3.64 3.68 0.26
N LEU A 87 -4.81 3.93 -0.34
CA LEU A 87 -5.17 5.26 -0.87
C LEU A 87 -5.27 6.32 0.23
N ILE A 88 -5.81 5.96 1.40
CA ILE A 88 -5.86 6.86 2.56
C ILE A 88 -4.45 7.25 3.00
N LEU A 89 -3.53 6.28 3.08
CA LEU A 89 -2.13 6.55 3.40
C LEU A 89 -1.48 7.48 2.39
N LEU A 90 -1.71 7.28 1.09
CA LEU A 90 -1.17 8.14 0.04
C LEU A 90 -1.66 9.58 0.13
N ASN A 91 -2.91 9.80 0.56
CA ASN A 91 -3.48 11.14 0.69
C ASN A 91 -3.04 11.85 1.98
N THR A 92 -2.85 11.11 3.07
CA THR A 92 -2.37 11.66 4.36
C THR A 92 -0.88 11.94 4.34
N TYR A 93 -0.10 11.07 3.70
CA TYR A 93 1.30 11.31 3.38
C TYR A 93 1.43 12.19 2.13
N THR A 94 1.00 13.46 2.25
CA THR A 94 1.40 14.48 1.27
C THR A 94 2.92 14.57 1.33
N PHE A 95 3.64 14.02 0.34
CA PHE A 95 5.10 13.99 0.29
C PHE A 95 5.68 15.39 0.00
N PRO A 96 5.98 16.24 1.01
CA PRO A 96 6.32 17.64 0.75
C PRO A 96 7.76 17.74 0.20
N ALA A 97 8.61 16.80 0.62
CA ALA A 97 9.99 16.67 0.14
C ALA A 97 10.09 16.27 -1.34
N LEU A 98 9.17 15.42 -1.84
CA LEU A 98 9.10 15.13 -3.27
C LEU A 98 8.56 16.32 -4.05
N VAL A 99 7.53 17.02 -3.55
CA VAL A 99 6.96 18.19 -4.24
C VAL A 99 7.98 19.33 -4.42
N ALA A 100 8.83 19.58 -3.43
CA ALA A 100 9.89 20.59 -3.51
C ALA A 100 11.01 20.23 -4.49
N ILE A 101 11.26 18.93 -4.70
CA ILE A 101 12.26 18.43 -5.65
C ILE A 101 11.66 18.35 -7.07
N VAL A 102 10.42 17.90 -7.20
CA VAL A 102 9.65 17.83 -8.45
C VAL A 102 9.49 19.20 -9.09
N SER A 103 9.33 20.27 -8.29
CA SER A 103 9.25 21.64 -8.83
C SER A 103 10.56 22.12 -9.48
N SER A 104 11.71 21.54 -9.13
CA SER A 104 13.03 21.90 -9.67
C SER A 104 13.36 21.28 -11.05
N PHE A 105 12.60 20.27 -11.49
CA PHE A 105 12.77 19.69 -12.82
C PHE A 105 12.09 20.56 -13.88
N ASN A 106 12.68 20.66 -15.08
CA ASN A 106 12.03 21.33 -16.21
C ASN A 106 11.21 20.35 -17.07
N ASN A 107 11.39 19.04 -16.86
CA ASN A 107 10.78 17.98 -17.65
C ASN A 107 9.48 17.45 -17.01
N GLU A 108 8.33 17.78 -17.60
CA GLU A 108 7.00 17.40 -17.08
C GLU A 108 6.80 15.88 -16.96
N GLY A 109 7.46 15.09 -17.81
CA GLY A 109 7.37 13.62 -17.78
C GLY A 109 7.94 13.01 -16.49
N ILE A 110 9.05 13.57 -15.98
CA ILE A 110 9.70 13.09 -14.75
C ILE A 110 8.97 13.55 -13.50
N LYS A 111 8.34 14.74 -13.56
CA LYS A 111 7.40 15.20 -12.52
C LYS A 111 6.22 14.25 -12.40
N ALA A 112 5.65 13.84 -13.53
CA ALA A 112 4.55 12.90 -13.56
C ALA A 112 4.98 11.53 -12.99
N ALA A 113 6.13 10.99 -13.42
CA ALA A 113 6.63 9.71 -12.93
C ALA A 113 6.80 9.70 -11.40
N GLN A 114 7.45 10.71 -10.82
CA GLN A 114 7.65 10.81 -9.36
C GLN A 114 6.33 10.88 -8.59
N LYS A 115 5.32 11.59 -9.13
CA LYS A 115 3.99 11.69 -8.52
C LYS A 115 3.25 10.34 -8.48
N TYR A 116 3.45 9.49 -9.49
CA TYR A 116 2.71 8.23 -9.61
C TYR A 116 3.39 7.03 -8.94
N ILE A 117 4.69 7.06 -8.62
CA ILE A 117 5.40 5.94 -7.96
C ILE A 117 4.64 5.39 -6.73
N PRO A 118 4.17 6.21 -5.78
CA PRO A 118 3.45 5.72 -4.60
C PRO A 118 2.09 5.08 -4.95
N HIS A 119 1.40 5.62 -5.96
CA HIS A 119 0.11 5.10 -6.43
C HIS A 119 0.29 3.75 -7.12
N ILE A 120 1.33 3.62 -7.95
CA ILE A 120 1.72 2.36 -8.59
C ILE A 120 2.07 1.32 -7.52
N ALA A 121 2.82 1.70 -6.48
CA ALA A 121 3.16 0.81 -5.38
C ALA A 121 1.91 0.29 -4.65
N ALA A 122 0.88 1.12 -4.42
CA ALA A 122 -0.39 0.69 -3.83
C ALA A 122 -1.15 -0.31 -4.73
N VAL A 123 -1.24 -0.04 -6.04
CA VAL A 123 -1.89 -0.95 -7.00
C VAL A 123 -1.16 -2.29 -7.06
N VAL A 124 0.16 -2.25 -7.23
CA VAL A 124 1.00 -3.45 -7.30
C VAL A 124 0.92 -4.24 -6.00
N GLY A 125 0.99 -3.56 -4.84
CA GLY A 125 0.88 -4.19 -3.53
C GLY A 125 -0.47 -4.89 -3.32
N ALA A 126 -1.58 -4.29 -3.75
CA ALA A 126 -2.89 -4.91 -3.69
C ALA A 126 -2.99 -6.14 -4.62
N LEU A 127 -2.43 -6.08 -5.82
CA LEU A 127 -2.41 -7.19 -6.77
C LEU A 127 -1.56 -8.36 -6.27
N ILE A 128 -0.37 -8.09 -5.72
CA ILE A 128 0.49 -9.10 -5.09
C ILE A 128 -0.27 -9.76 -3.93
N SER A 129 -0.91 -8.95 -3.08
CA SER A 129 -1.71 -9.45 -1.96
C SER A 129 -2.82 -10.38 -2.44
N MET A 130 -3.51 -10.03 -3.54
CA MET A 130 -4.55 -10.86 -4.14
C MET A 130 -4.00 -12.20 -4.65
N ALA A 131 -2.86 -12.17 -5.35
CA ALA A 131 -2.22 -13.36 -5.90
C ALA A 131 -1.78 -14.31 -4.78
N LEU A 132 -1.13 -13.79 -3.73
CA LEU A 132 -0.69 -14.56 -2.58
C LEU A 132 -1.87 -15.20 -1.84
N LEU A 133 -2.94 -14.45 -1.60
CA LEU A 133 -4.11 -14.95 -0.88
C LEU A 133 -4.85 -16.03 -1.69
N LYS A 134 -4.95 -15.88 -3.01
CA LYS A 134 -5.49 -16.91 -3.90
C LYS A 134 -4.63 -18.17 -3.93
N LEU A 135 -3.31 -18.02 -4.02
CA LEU A 135 -2.37 -19.13 -4.05
C LEU A 135 -2.40 -19.92 -2.74
N TYR A 136 -2.41 -19.21 -1.62
CA TYR A 136 -2.57 -19.81 -0.30
C TYR A 136 -3.89 -20.58 -0.19
N ASN A 137 -5.02 -19.97 -0.58
CA ASN A 137 -6.31 -20.66 -0.60
C ASN A 137 -6.30 -21.90 -1.49
N LYS A 138 -5.56 -21.90 -2.61
CA LYS A 138 -5.45 -23.08 -3.48
C LYS A 138 -4.65 -24.23 -2.84
N ILE A 139 -3.65 -23.91 -2.01
CA ILE A 139 -2.77 -24.93 -1.39
C ILE A 139 -3.41 -25.53 -0.14
N PHE A 140 -4.16 -24.74 0.63
CA PHE A 140 -4.64 -25.11 1.96
C PHE A 140 -6.17 -25.25 2.08
N ALA A 141 -6.93 -25.13 0.98
CA ALA A 141 -8.38 -25.40 0.95
C ALA A 141 -8.68 -26.69 0.19
#